data_AF-A0A7C9QUC9-F1
#
_entry.id   AF-A0A7C9QUC9-F1
#
_cell.length_a   1.000
_cell.length_b   1.000
_cell.length_c   1.000
_cell.angle_alpha   90.00
_cell.angle_beta   90.00
_cell.angle_gamma   90.00
#
_symmetry.space_group_name_H-M   'P 1'
#
loop_
_entity.id
_entity.type
_entity.pdbx_description
1 polymer ?
#
loop_
_entity_poly.entity_id
_entity_poly.type
_entity_poly.pdbx_seq_one_letter_code
_entity_poly.pdbx_strand_id
1 'polypeptide(L)'
;MSAGDVERGWHRALVVFSHATDLWWLRLLRPGFRHCFVALEMASGWVVVDPMSHYTFVVHFPHNKEFDLLSWYRQHEMKVVVVNKFSPERRVMPLRPYSCVESVKRILGIRAGFVLTPWQLYRHLNKRGTKMLTAVGLEV
;
A
#
# COMPACT_ATOMS: atom_id res chain seq x y z
N MET A 1 -9.69 22.76 -6.57
CA MET A 1 -10.12 21.47 -6.01
C MET A 1 -11.48 21.74 -5.40
N SER A 2 -12.54 21.13 -5.94
CA SER A 2 -13.89 21.33 -5.40
C SER A 2 -14.09 20.44 -4.17
N ALA A 3 -15.03 20.77 -3.29
CA ALA A 3 -15.38 19.94 -2.13
C ALA A 3 -15.71 18.47 -2.53
N GLY A 4 -16.24 18.24 -3.74
CA GLY A 4 -16.53 16.91 -4.28
C GLY A 4 -15.31 16.09 -4.73
N ASP A 5 -14.10 16.67 -4.76
CA ASP A 5 -12.86 15.92 -5.06
C ASP A 5 -12.26 15.27 -3.81
N VAL A 6 -12.62 15.77 -2.62
CA VAL A 6 -12.17 15.23 -1.33
C VAL A 6 -12.87 13.91 -1.00
N GLU A 7 -14.12 13.73 -1.45
CA GLU A 7 -14.90 12.48 -1.29
C GLU A 7 -14.52 11.36 -2.28
N ARG A 8 -13.86 11.68 -3.41
CA ARG A 8 -13.64 10.73 -4.53
C ARG A 8 -12.37 9.90 -4.44
N GLY A 9 -11.64 9.94 -3.32
CA GLY A 9 -10.39 9.21 -3.16
C GLY A 9 -10.30 8.49 -1.82
N TRP A 10 -9.34 7.59 -1.71
CA TRP A 10 -9.03 6.94 -0.44
C TRP A 10 -8.53 7.97 0.59
N HIS A 11 -8.62 7.71 1.89
CA HIS A 11 -8.09 8.58 2.95
C HIS A 11 -7.01 7.89 3.80
N ARG A 12 -7.05 6.57 3.85
CA ARG A 12 -6.04 5.71 4.48
C ARG A 12 -5.75 4.52 3.56
N ALA A 13 -4.52 4.03 3.62
CA ALA A 13 -4.09 2.84 2.88
C ALA A 13 -3.39 1.86 3.84
N LEU A 14 -3.65 0.57 3.64
CA LEU A 14 -2.90 -0.53 4.24
C LEU A 14 -1.98 -1.08 3.17
N VAL A 15 -0.67 -0.90 3.33
CA VAL A 15 0.32 -1.58 2.50
C VAL A 15 0.64 -2.90 3.15
N VAL A 16 0.28 -3.98 2.47
CA VAL A 16 0.36 -5.34 2.99
C VAL A 16 1.53 -6.07 2.32
N PHE A 17 2.28 -6.81 3.12
CA PHE A 17 3.44 -7.60 2.69
C PHE A 17 3.23 -9.04 3.12
N SER A 18 3.44 -9.96 2.18
CA SER A 18 3.23 -11.38 2.41
C SER A 18 4.46 -12.22 2.02
N HIS A 19 4.50 -13.44 2.56
CA HIS A 19 5.51 -14.44 2.23
C HIS A 19 5.11 -15.33 1.05
N ALA A 20 3.81 -15.47 0.78
CA ALA A 20 3.27 -16.36 -0.23
C ALA A 20 3.78 -15.96 -1.62
N THR A 21 4.28 -16.95 -2.38
CA THR A 21 4.69 -16.78 -3.77
C THR A 21 4.69 -18.12 -4.49
N ASP A 22 4.10 -18.13 -5.69
CA ASP A 22 4.16 -19.29 -6.59
C ASP A 22 5.41 -19.22 -7.51
N LEU A 23 6.00 -18.03 -7.65
CA LEU A 23 7.19 -17.83 -8.48
C LEU A 23 8.46 -18.18 -7.71
N TRP A 24 9.21 -19.15 -8.22
CA TRP A 24 10.42 -19.68 -7.57
C TRP A 24 11.51 -18.62 -7.39
N TRP A 25 11.69 -17.71 -8.34
CA TRP A 25 12.74 -16.68 -8.28
C TRP A 25 12.47 -15.61 -7.22
N LEU A 26 11.21 -15.43 -6.79
CA LEU A 26 10.86 -14.56 -5.66
C LEU A 26 11.35 -15.13 -4.31
N ARG A 27 11.81 -16.39 -4.25
CA ARG A 27 12.44 -16.96 -3.05
C ARG A 27 13.78 -16.31 -2.69
N LEU A 28 14.42 -15.62 -3.64
CA LEU A 28 15.61 -14.79 -3.40
C LEU A 28 15.30 -13.53 -2.57
N LEU A 29 14.03 -13.11 -2.52
CA LEU A 29 13.61 -11.98 -1.69
C LEU A 29 13.56 -12.40 -0.21
N ARG A 30 13.71 -11.40 0.67
CA ARG A 30 13.68 -11.60 2.13
C ARG A 30 12.39 -12.36 2.54
N PRO A 31 12.49 -13.44 3.34
CA PRO A 31 11.33 -14.10 3.93
C PRO A 31 10.39 -13.10 4.64
N GLY A 32 9.08 -13.33 4.54
CA GLY A 32 8.03 -12.36 4.92
C GLY A 32 7.80 -11.19 3.96
N PHE A 33 8.63 -11.00 2.92
CA PHE A 33 8.57 -9.86 2.00
C PHE A 33 8.77 -10.28 0.54
N ARG A 34 7.98 -11.24 0.08
CA ARG A 34 8.06 -11.76 -1.30
C ARG A 34 7.03 -11.12 -2.23
N HIS A 35 5.95 -10.58 -1.66
CA HIS A 35 4.91 -9.87 -2.39
C HIS A 35 4.38 -8.70 -1.56
N CYS A 36 3.79 -7.71 -2.24
CA CYS A 36 3.07 -6.63 -1.59
C CYS A 36 1.90 -6.10 -2.42
N PHE A 37 0.87 -5.65 -1.73
CA PHE A 37 -0.32 -5.06 -2.32
C PHE A 37 -0.87 -3.94 -1.43
N VAL A 38 -1.96 -3.31 -1.84
CA VAL A 38 -2.56 -2.21 -1.06
C VAL A 38 -4.07 -2.40 -0.90
N ALA A 39 -4.57 -2.13 0.31
CA ALA A 39 -5.99 -1.90 0.56
C ALA A 39 -6.23 -0.42 0.81
N LEU A 40 -7.15 0.18 0.08
CA LEU A 40 -7.47 1.60 0.11
C LEU A 40 -8.79 1.80 0.84
N GLU A 41 -8.78 2.54 1.94
CA GLU A 41 -9.99 2.90 2.64
C GLU A 41 -10.65 4.08 1.94
N MET A 42 -11.87 3.89 1.50
CA MET A 42 -12.74 4.89 0.88
C MET A 42 -14.01 5.04 1.72
N ALA A 43 -14.84 6.03 1.43
CA ALA A 43 -16.12 6.22 2.12
C ALA A 43 -17.04 4.99 2.03
N SER A 44 -16.99 4.24 0.93
CA SER A 44 -17.82 3.05 0.69
C SER A 44 -17.23 1.75 1.25
N GLY A 45 -16.08 1.77 1.91
CA GLY A 45 -15.37 0.59 2.39
C GLY A 45 -13.95 0.47 1.84
N TRP A 46 -13.45 -0.75 1.71
CA TRP A 46 -12.07 -1.02 1.28
C TRP A 46 -12.01 -1.43 -0.18
N VAL A 47 -11.07 -0.87 -0.94
CA VAL A 47 -10.70 -1.37 -2.27
C VAL A 47 -9.32 -2.00 -2.19
N VAL A 48 -9.23 -3.30 -2.39
CA VAL A 48 -7.95 -4.02 -2.45
C VAL A 48 -7.47 -4.03 -3.89
N VAL A 49 -6.21 -3.66 -4.10
CA VAL A 49 -5.52 -3.70 -5.38
C VAL A 49 -4.28 -4.58 -5.22
N ASP A 50 -4.36 -5.78 -5.79
CA ASP A 50 -3.31 -6.79 -5.72
C ASP A 50 -2.70 -7.07 -7.12
N PRO A 51 -1.54 -6.47 -7.43
CA PRO A 51 -0.84 -6.65 -8.70
C PRO A 51 -0.14 -8.02 -8.75
N MET A 52 -0.84 -9.04 -9.26
CA MET A 52 -0.29 -10.36 -9.55
C MET A 52 0.54 -10.35 -10.83
N SER A 53 1.38 -11.37 -11.02
CA SER A 53 2.27 -11.42 -12.19
C SER A 53 1.55 -11.64 -13.53
N HIS A 54 0.29 -12.09 -13.52
CA HIS A 54 -0.51 -12.36 -14.72
C HIS A 54 -1.75 -11.45 -14.86
N TYR A 55 -2.16 -10.75 -13.80
CA TYR A 55 -3.27 -9.80 -13.80
C TYR A 55 -3.22 -8.91 -12.55
N THR A 56 -4.04 -7.86 -12.47
CA THR A 56 -4.25 -7.13 -11.21
C THR A 56 -5.61 -7.51 -10.65
N PHE A 57 -5.62 -8.15 -9.48
CA PHE A 57 -6.84 -8.44 -8.75
C PHE A 57 -7.34 -7.17 -8.05
N VAL A 58 -8.59 -6.81 -8.28
CA VAL A 58 -9.23 -5.65 -7.67
C VAL A 58 -10.56 -6.07 -7.09
N VAL A 59 -10.78 -5.79 -5.81
CA VAL A 59 -12.02 -6.13 -5.13
C VAL A 59 -12.43 -5.02 -4.17
N HIS A 60 -13.74 -4.76 -4.11
CA HIS A 60 -14.34 -3.87 -3.13
C HIS A 60 -14.96 -4.68 -1.99
N PHE A 61 -14.61 -4.34 -0.77
CA PHE A 61 -15.20 -4.83 0.47
C PHE A 61 -16.02 -3.68 1.09
N PRO A 62 -17.36 -3.75 1.06
CA PRO A 62 -18.19 -2.79 1.75
C PRO A 62 -17.84 -2.70 3.24
N HIS A 63 -18.08 -1.55 3.86
CA HIS A 63 -17.83 -1.39 5.28
C HIS A 63 -18.67 -2.38 6.09
N ASN A 64 -18.01 -3.18 6.92
CA ASN A 64 -18.66 -4.13 7.81
C ASN A 64 -18.05 -3.97 9.21
N LYS A 65 -18.88 -3.66 10.21
CA LYS A 65 -18.44 -3.45 11.60
C LYS A 65 -17.83 -4.71 12.21
N GLU A 66 -18.16 -5.88 11.70
CA GLU A 66 -17.69 -7.18 12.19
C GLU A 66 -16.38 -7.62 11.53
N PHE A 67 -15.95 -6.93 10.46
CA PHE A 67 -14.77 -7.30 9.68
C PHE A 67 -13.75 -6.16 9.62
N ASP A 68 -12.72 -6.27 10.45
CA ASP A 68 -11.56 -5.38 10.38
C ASP A 68 -10.46 -5.99 9.49
N LEU A 69 -10.30 -5.41 8.30
CA LEU A 69 -9.36 -5.87 7.30
C LEU A 69 -7.90 -5.83 7.80
N LEU A 70 -7.55 -4.85 8.63
CA LEU A 70 -6.22 -4.74 9.23
C LEU A 70 -5.91 -5.94 10.14
N SER A 71 -6.83 -6.26 11.05
CA SER A 71 -6.71 -7.40 11.95
C SER A 71 -6.70 -8.71 11.19
N TRP A 72 -7.55 -8.86 10.19
CA TRP A 72 -7.58 -10.06 9.33
C TRP A 72 -6.22 -10.31 8.67
N TYR A 73 -5.58 -9.28 8.09
CA TYR A 73 -4.25 -9.44 7.50
C TYR A 73 -3.20 -9.86 8.53
N ARG A 74 -3.22 -9.26 9.73
CA ARG A 74 -2.26 -9.59 10.80
C ARG A 74 -2.42 -11.02 11.32
N GLN A 75 -3.65 -11.51 11.42
CA GLN A 75 -3.94 -12.89 11.83
C GLN A 75 -3.41 -13.92 10.83
N HIS A 76 -3.31 -13.55 9.55
CA HIS A 76 -2.73 -14.38 8.49
C HIS A 76 -1.23 -14.11 8.29
N GLU A 77 -0.53 -13.71 9.36
CA GLU A 77 0.93 -13.48 9.43
C GLU A 77 1.48 -12.43 8.44
N MET A 78 0.63 -11.63 7.81
CA MET A 78 1.06 -10.57 6.91
C MET A 78 1.54 -9.35 7.70
N LYS A 79 2.55 -8.67 7.16
CA LYS A 79 3.00 -7.38 7.70
C LYS A 79 2.20 -6.27 7.06
N VAL A 80 1.71 -5.33 7.87
CA VAL A 80 0.88 -4.22 7.38
C VAL A 80 1.47 -2.90 7.84
N VAL A 81 1.60 -1.94 6.92
CA VAL A 81 1.96 -0.55 7.21
C VAL A 81 0.77 0.34 6.86
N VAL A 82 0.31 1.13 7.83
CA VAL A 82 -0.76 2.10 7.63
C VAL A 82 -0.15 3.40 7.06
N VAL A 83 -0.73 3.91 5.98
CA VAL A 83 -0.31 5.12 5.30
C VAL A 83 -1.50 6.05 5.17
N ASN A 84 -1.41 7.26 5.71
CA ASN A 84 -2.43 8.28 5.50
C ASN A 84 -2.29 8.88 4.11
N LYS A 85 -3.41 9.32 3.53
CA LYS A 85 -3.39 10.03 2.26
C LYS A 85 -2.51 11.27 2.35
N PHE A 86 -1.71 11.43 1.31
CA PHE A 86 -1.03 12.68 1.01
C PHE A 86 -1.27 13.00 -0.46
N SER A 87 -1.24 14.27 -0.81
CA SER A 87 -1.34 14.71 -2.20
C SER A 87 0.04 14.58 -2.85
N PRO A 88 0.27 13.64 -3.78
CA PRO A 88 1.54 13.56 -4.47
C PRO A 88 1.74 14.77 -5.39
N GLU A 89 3.00 15.15 -5.62
CA GLU A 89 3.34 16.18 -6.61
C GLU A 89 2.79 15.80 -7.98
N ARG A 90 2.23 16.78 -8.71
CA ARG A 90 1.77 16.62 -10.10
C ARG A 90 2.97 16.54 -11.05
N ARG A 91 3.71 15.42 -11.00
CA ARG A 91 4.90 15.15 -11.82
C ARG A 91 4.86 13.73 -12.35
N VAL A 92 5.25 13.56 -13.62
CA VAL A 92 5.31 12.25 -14.30
C VAL A 92 6.18 11.26 -13.53
N MET A 93 5.65 10.06 -13.26
CA MET A 93 6.39 8.97 -12.63
C MET A 93 7.48 8.45 -13.58
N PRO A 94 8.70 8.16 -13.11
CA PRO A 94 9.73 7.54 -13.93
C PRO A 94 9.25 6.23 -14.58
N LEU A 95 9.73 5.94 -15.80
CA LEU A 95 9.51 4.63 -16.42
C LEU A 95 10.27 3.56 -15.64
N ARG A 96 9.56 2.51 -15.23
CA ARG A 96 10.09 1.38 -14.46
C ARG A 96 9.38 0.10 -14.88
N PRO A 97 10.02 -1.07 -14.78
CA PRO A 97 9.33 -2.34 -14.96
C PRO A 97 8.12 -2.42 -14.04
N TYR A 98 7.00 -2.86 -14.59
CA TYR A 98 5.80 -3.07 -13.80
C TYR A 98 6.03 -4.24 -12.83
N SER A 99 5.87 -3.95 -11.53
CA SER A 99 6.04 -4.90 -10.44
C SER A 99 5.04 -4.58 -9.35
N CYS A 100 4.83 -5.51 -8.40
CA CYS A 100 3.95 -5.26 -7.28
C CYS A 100 4.37 -4.02 -6.45
N VAL A 101 5.68 -3.84 -6.26
CA VAL A 101 6.26 -2.66 -5.61
C VAL A 101 6.01 -1.39 -6.42
N GLU A 102 6.18 -1.43 -7.74
CA GLU A 102 5.94 -0.26 -8.60
C GLU A 102 4.46 0.13 -8.65
N SER A 103 3.55 -0.84 -8.68
CA SER A 103 2.10 -0.61 -8.61
C SER A 103 1.72 0.08 -7.29
N VAL A 104 2.17 -0.44 -6.14
CA VAL A 104 1.93 0.19 -4.84
C VAL A 104 2.53 1.59 -4.77
N LYS A 105 3.77 1.79 -5.26
CA LYS A 105 4.38 3.12 -5.30
C LYS A 105 3.58 4.11 -6.15
N ARG A 106 3.02 3.68 -7.28
CA ARG A 106 2.20 4.54 -8.15
C ARG A 106 0.87 4.92 -7.51
N ILE A 107 0.21 3.98 -6.85
CA ILE A 107 -1.03 4.23 -6.10
C ILE A 107 -0.78 5.24 -4.98
N LEU A 108 0.35 5.12 -4.28
CA LEU A 108 0.73 6.01 -3.19
C LEU A 108 1.47 7.27 -3.66
N GLY A 109 1.84 7.41 -4.94
CA GLY A 109 2.64 8.53 -5.44
C GLY A 109 4.10 8.59 -4.94
N ILE A 110 4.70 7.45 -4.58
CA ILE A 110 6.08 7.34 -4.09
C ILE A 110 7.08 7.30 -5.26
N ARG A 111 7.99 8.27 -5.30
CA ARG A 111 9.00 8.43 -6.37
C ARG A 111 10.36 7.76 -6.09
N ALA A 112 10.42 6.82 -5.15
CA ALA A 112 11.68 6.22 -4.71
C ALA A 112 12.20 5.18 -5.74
N GLY A 113 13.11 5.60 -6.62
CA GLY A 113 13.61 4.78 -7.73
C GLY A 113 14.47 3.57 -7.32
N PHE A 114 15.10 3.63 -6.14
CA PHE A 114 15.91 2.53 -5.58
C PHE A 114 15.10 1.56 -4.72
N VAL A 115 13.79 1.79 -4.57
CA VAL A 115 12.87 0.88 -3.88
C VAL A 115 12.30 -0.08 -4.92
N LEU A 116 12.92 -1.25 -4.99
CA LEU A 116 12.68 -2.30 -5.99
C LEU A 116 12.06 -3.56 -5.37
N THR A 117 12.31 -3.82 -4.08
CA THR A 117 11.79 -5.02 -3.40
C THR A 117 10.73 -4.68 -2.35
N PRO A 118 9.83 -5.62 -2.02
CA PRO A 118 8.83 -5.41 -0.97
C PRO A 118 9.48 -5.05 0.38
N TRP A 119 10.62 -5.65 0.71
CA TRP A 119 11.36 -5.30 1.92
C TRP A 119 11.93 -3.87 1.90
N GLN A 120 12.45 -3.42 0.76
CA GLN A 120 12.91 -2.02 0.61
C GLN A 120 11.73 -1.06 0.75
N LEU A 121 10.57 -1.40 0.21
CA LEU A 121 9.36 -0.59 0.34
C LEU A 121 8.90 -0.52 1.79
N TYR A 122 8.84 -1.66 2.49
CA TYR A 122 8.53 -1.71 3.91
C TYR A 122 9.45 -0.80 4.74
N ARG A 123 10.77 -0.87 4.52
CA ARG A 123 11.74 0.01 5.18
C ARG A 123 11.54 1.48 4.82
N HIS A 124 11.26 1.76 3.56
CA HIS A 124 11.01 3.13 3.09
C HIS A 124 9.78 3.73 3.77
N LEU A 125 8.69 2.97 3.83
CA LEU A 125 7.44 3.38 4.46
C LEU A 125 7.61 3.57 5.97
N ASN A 126 8.29 2.66 6.67
CA ASN A 126 8.51 2.83 8.11
C ASN A 126 9.39 4.04 8.44
N LYS A 127 10.45 4.30 7.67
CA LYS A 127 11.27 5.51 7.84
C LYS A 127 10.47 6.80 7.60
N ARG A 128 9.51 6.78 6.67
CA ARG A 128 8.61 7.92 6.42
C ARG A 128 7.48 8.00 7.44
N GLY A 129 6.95 6.88 7.92
CA GLY A 129 5.93 6.81 8.97
C GLY A 129 6.41 7.45 10.27
N THR A 130 7.68 7.23 10.64
CA THR A 130 8.33 7.96 11.75
C THR A 130 8.33 9.48 11.53
N LYS A 131 8.45 9.97 10.29
CA LYS A 131 8.41 11.40 9.97
C LYS A 131 6.99 11.95 9.77
N MET A 132 6.04 11.14 9.32
CA MET A 132 4.63 11.52 9.15
C MET A 132 3.90 11.62 10.49
N LEU A 133 4.24 10.77 11.47
CA LEU A 133 3.74 10.92 12.84
C LEU A 133 4.26 12.19 13.53
N THR A 134 5.38 12.76 13.08
CA THR A 134 5.88 14.06 13.56
C THR A 134 5.23 15.26 12.87
N ALA A 135 4.55 15.04 11.73
CA ALA A 135 3.89 16.10 10.95
C ALA A 135 2.36 16.13 11.13
N VAL A 136 1.77 15.04 11.61
CA VAL A 136 0.40 15.02 12.13
C VAL A 136 0.49 15.37 13.60
N GLY A 137 0.46 16.68 13.88
CA GLY A 137 0.39 17.20 15.25
C GLY A 137 -0.72 16.47 16.02
N LEU A 138 -0.30 15.81 17.09
CA LEU A 138 -1.06 15.75 18.31
C LEU A 138 -1.38 17.20 18.70
N GLU A 139 -2.60 17.63 18.46
CA GLU A 139 -3.20 18.63 19.34
C GLU A 139 -4.23 17.90 20.19
N VAL A 140 -4.01 18.07 21.48
CA VAL A 140 -4.79 17.58 22.62
C VAL A 140 -6.14 18.29 22.64
#